data_AF-A0A9R0TAG4-F1
#
_entry.id   AF-A0A9R0TAG4-F1
#
_cell.length_a   1.000
_cell.length_b   1.000
_cell.length_c   1.000
_cell.angle_alpha   90.00
_cell.angle_beta   90.00
_cell.angle_gamma   90.00
#
_symmetry.space_group_name_H-M   'P 1'
#
loop_
_entity.id
_entity.type
_entity.pdbx_description
1 polymer ?
#
loop_
_entity_poly.entity_id
_entity_poly.type
_entity_poly.pdbx_seq_one_letter_code
_entity_poly.pdbx_strand_id
1 'polypeptide(L)'
;MTWLVFCLQLKEIVNQGKLVSDEIIINLLSKRLKKGEEKGESGFILDGFPRTVNQAEILDGVTDIDMVVNLKLREDIIVQKCLGRRICGQCGKNFNLACIDVKAENGLPPIYMSPLLPPNNCMSKLLTRDDDTEEVVRNRLRIYNQMSQPVEDFYQKQGKVLEFDLPGGIPESWPKLLDVLNLEDQQEMKLAAA
;
A
#
# COMPACT_ATOMS: atom_id res chain seq x y z
N MET A 1 -2.12 -2.93 16.58
CA MET A 1 -1.69 -3.20 15.18
C MET A 1 -0.63 -2.18 14.81
N THR A 2 0.62 -2.60 14.63
CA THR A 2 1.71 -1.67 14.27
C THR A 2 1.97 -1.72 12.77
N TRP A 3 1.87 -0.57 12.10
CA TRP A 3 2.18 -0.41 10.68
C TRP A 3 3.69 -0.51 10.47
N LEU A 4 4.18 -1.56 9.79
CA LEU A 4 5.57 -1.62 9.35
C LEU A 4 5.74 -0.85 8.04
N VAL A 5 6.11 0.43 8.13
CA VAL A 5 6.68 1.15 6.98
C VAL A 5 8.16 0.80 6.87
N PHE A 6 8.44 -0.26 6.12
CA PHE A 6 9.77 -0.86 5.95
C PHE A 6 10.82 0.12 5.39
N CYS A 7 10.37 1.17 4.68
CA CYS A 7 11.23 2.15 4.01
C CYS A 7 12.14 2.98 4.94
N LEU A 8 11.81 3.21 6.21
CA LEU A 8 12.58 4.15 7.04
C LEU A 8 13.89 3.55 7.57
N GLN A 9 13.91 2.27 7.93
CA GLN A 9 15.11 1.62 8.49
C GLN A 9 16.15 1.27 7.42
N LEU A 10 15.72 1.05 6.17
CA LEU A 10 16.62 0.75 5.05
C LEU A 10 17.26 2.00 4.42
N LYS A 11 16.75 3.19 4.77
CA LYS A 11 17.17 4.45 4.15
C LYS A 11 18.68 4.68 4.27
N GLU A 12 19.28 4.26 5.38
CA GLU A 12 20.71 4.44 5.63
C GLU A 12 21.60 3.48 4.82
N ILE A 13 21.17 2.23 4.63
CA ILE A 13 21.89 1.24 3.80
C ILE A 13 21.78 1.60 2.32
N VAL A 14 20.60 2.05 1.89
CA VAL A 14 20.35 2.55 0.53
C VAL A 14 21.13 3.82 0.24
N ASN A 15 21.23 4.75 1.21
CA ASN A 15 22.05 5.97 1.09
C ASN A 15 23.54 5.67 0.96
N GLN A 16 24.02 4.52 1.42
CA GLN A 16 25.40 4.05 1.23
C GLN A 16 25.63 3.35 -0.12
N GLY A 17 24.62 3.32 -1.00
CA GLY A 17 24.71 2.66 -2.31
C GLY A 17 24.79 1.14 -2.24
N LYS A 18 24.54 0.53 -1.07
CA LYS A 18 24.57 -0.92 -0.89
C LYS A 18 23.21 -1.51 -1.24
N LEU A 19 23.21 -2.56 -2.06
CA LEU A 19 22.03 -3.39 -2.26
C LEU A 19 21.66 -4.04 -0.92
N VAL A 20 20.43 -3.82 -0.47
CA VAL A 20 19.90 -4.49 0.71
C VAL A 20 19.56 -5.93 0.29
N SER A 21 20.28 -6.91 0.84
CA SER A 21 19.99 -8.33 0.57
C SER A 21 18.71 -8.77 1.29
N ASP A 22 18.06 -9.80 0.76
CA ASP A 22 16.90 -10.44 1.39
C ASP A 22 17.20 -10.84 2.84
N GLU A 23 18.39 -11.40 3.09
CA GLU A 23 18.84 -11.78 4.44
C GLU A 23 18.85 -10.61 5.44
N ILE A 24 19.28 -9.42 5.02
CA ILE A 24 19.28 -8.22 5.88
C ILE A 24 17.85 -7.81 6.20
N ILE A 25 16.98 -7.84 5.18
CA ILE A 25 15.55 -7.52 5.30
C ILE A 25 14.87 -8.45 6.30
N ILE A 26 15.07 -9.75 6.13
CA ILE A 26 14.50 -10.79 6.99
C ILE A 26 15.03 -10.67 8.42
N ASN A 27 16.34 -10.50 8.60
CA ASN A 27 16.92 -10.33 9.94
C ASN A 27 16.36 -9.11 10.67
N LEU A 28 16.13 -8.00 9.95
CA LEU A 28 15.53 -6.81 10.52
C LEU A 28 14.06 -7.05 10.90
N LEU A 29 13.32 -7.75 10.03
CA LEU A 29 11.94 -8.12 10.26
C LEU A 29 11.80 -9.03 11.48
N SER A 30 12.55 -10.13 11.57
CA SER A 30 12.52 -11.06 12.70
C SER A 30 12.80 -10.36 14.03
N LYS A 31 13.79 -9.45 14.07
CA LYS A 31 14.09 -8.65 15.27
C LYS A 31 12.93 -7.74 15.66
N ARG A 32 12.23 -7.15 14.68
CA ARG A 32 11.08 -6.27 14.94
C ARG A 32 9.86 -7.04 15.38
N LEU A 33 9.58 -8.20 14.80
CA LEU A 33 8.48 -9.10 15.20
C LEU A 33 8.66 -9.53 16.65
N LYS A 34 9.84 -10.06 16.99
CA LYS A 34 10.19 -10.44 18.37
C LYS A 34 10.03 -9.29 19.37
N LYS A 35 10.52 -8.09 19.02
CA LYS A 35 10.34 -6.90 19.87
C LYS A 35 8.88 -6.48 20.03
N GLY A 36 8.05 -6.75 19.02
CA GLY A 36 6.61 -6.51 19.08
C GLY A 36 5.93 -7.48 20.04
N GLU A 37 6.24 -8.77 19.93
CA GLU A 37 5.78 -9.82 20.84
C GLU A 37 6.17 -9.52 22.29
N GLU A 38 7.42 -9.13 22.55
CA GLU A 38 7.90 -8.73 23.88
C GLU A 38 7.14 -7.54 24.48
N LYS A 39 6.52 -6.70 23.63
CA LYS A 39 5.67 -5.58 24.04
C LYS A 39 4.18 -5.93 24.14
N GLY A 40 3.80 -7.16 23.83
CA GLY A 40 2.40 -7.58 23.77
C GLY A 40 1.65 -7.05 22.55
N GLU A 41 2.33 -6.77 21.44
CA GLU A 41 1.65 -6.47 20.17
C GLU A 41 0.90 -7.73 19.69
N SER A 42 -0.38 -7.59 19.31
CA SER A 42 -1.24 -8.71 18.92
C SER A 42 -1.15 -9.11 17.43
N GLY A 43 -0.29 -8.44 16.65
CA GLY A 43 -0.17 -8.69 15.22
C GLY A 43 0.52 -7.55 14.48
N PHE A 44 0.74 -7.74 13.18
CA PHE A 44 1.50 -6.84 12.32
C PHE A 44 0.88 -6.72 10.92
N ILE A 45 1.20 -5.63 10.22
CA ILE A 45 0.92 -5.47 8.79
C ILE A 45 2.26 -5.28 8.10
N LEU A 46 2.52 -6.10 7.08
CA LEU A 46 3.66 -5.93 6.19
C LEU A 46 3.19 -5.17 4.95
N ASP A 47 3.75 -3.97 4.74
CA ASP A 47 3.48 -3.16 3.56
C ASP A 47 4.68 -3.19 2.60
N GLY A 48 4.46 -3.73 1.41
CA GLY A 48 5.45 -3.78 0.34
C GLY A 48 6.52 -4.86 0.49
N PHE A 49 6.31 -5.85 1.36
CA PHE A 49 7.11 -7.08 1.51
C PHE A 49 6.16 -8.26 1.81
N PRO A 50 6.36 -9.45 1.21
CA PRO A 50 7.40 -9.82 0.26
C PRO A 50 7.15 -9.29 -1.17
N ARG A 51 8.21 -9.17 -1.98
CA ARG A 51 8.17 -8.77 -3.40
C ARG A 51 8.64 -9.86 -4.36
N THR A 52 9.17 -10.96 -3.84
CA THR A 52 9.62 -12.12 -4.62
C THR A 52 9.18 -13.40 -3.93
N VAL A 53 9.10 -14.51 -4.67
CA VAL A 53 8.73 -15.82 -4.11
C VAL A 53 9.74 -16.26 -3.05
N ASN A 54 11.03 -16.06 -3.29
CA ASN A 54 12.09 -16.37 -2.30
C ASN A 54 11.87 -15.62 -0.98
N GLN A 55 11.47 -14.34 -1.04
CA GLN A 55 11.14 -13.58 0.16
C GLN A 55 9.91 -14.15 0.89
N ALA A 56 8.89 -14.59 0.14
CA ALA A 56 7.69 -15.22 0.70
C ALA A 56 8.00 -16.56 1.39
N GLU A 57 8.81 -17.41 0.75
CA GLU A 57 9.25 -18.69 1.34
C GLU A 57 10.02 -18.49 2.64
N ILE A 58 10.93 -17.51 2.69
CA ILE A 58 11.69 -17.22 3.90
C ILE A 58 10.78 -16.59 4.97
N LEU A 59 9.85 -15.71 4.58
CA LEU A 59 8.90 -15.10 5.51
C LEU A 59 8.04 -16.16 6.21
N ASP A 60 7.51 -17.13 5.48
CA ASP A 60 6.73 -18.25 6.01
C ASP A 60 7.55 -19.15 6.96
N GLY A 61 8.88 -19.16 6.82
CA GLY A 61 9.78 -19.82 7.77
C GLY A 61 10.06 -19.03 9.05
N VAL A 62 9.74 -17.74 9.09
CA VAL A 62 9.99 -16.84 10.23
C VAL A 62 8.73 -16.60 11.05
N THR A 63 7.57 -16.48 10.39
CA THR A 63 6.30 -16.15 11.02
C THR A 63 5.15 -16.70 10.19
N ASP A 64 3.99 -16.92 10.81
CA ASP A 64 2.80 -17.28 10.06
C ASP A 64 2.11 -16.03 9.51
N ILE A 65 1.69 -16.11 8.26
CA ILE A 65 0.94 -15.06 7.58
C ILE A 65 -0.51 -15.51 7.51
N ASP A 66 -1.40 -14.84 8.23
CA ASP A 66 -2.82 -15.21 8.26
C ASP A 66 -3.53 -14.86 6.94
N MET A 67 -3.16 -13.73 6.33
CA MET A 67 -3.85 -13.17 5.18
C MET A 67 -2.94 -12.28 4.34
N VAL A 68 -3.15 -12.32 3.02
CA VAL A 68 -2.53 -11.43 2.04
C VAL A 68 -3.63 -10.68 1.30
N VAL A 69 -3.68 -9.37 1.44
CA VAL A 69 -4.72 -8.53 0.82
C VAL A 69 -4.22 -7.99 -0.52
N ASN A 70 -4.85 -8.39 -1.60
CA ASN A 70 -4.62 -7.83 -2.93
C ASN A 70 -5.61 -6.70 -3.20
N LEU A 71 -5.12 -5.46 -3.11
CA LEU A 71 -5.91 -4.25 -3.33
C LEU A 71 -6.01 -3.95 -4.82
N LYS A 72 -7.15 -4.27 -5.43
CA LYS A 72 -7.38 -4.11 -6.86
C LYS A 72 -8.07 -2.79 -7.20
N LEU A 73 -7.52 -2.11 -8.19
CA LEU A 73 -8.11 -0.93 -8.79
C LEU A 73 -7.87 -0.97 -10.29
N ARG A 74 -8.83 -0.42 -11.06
CA ARG A 74 -8.70 -0.36 -12.51
C ARG A 74 -7.44 0.41 -12.92
N GLU A 75 -6.71 -0.13 -13.90
CA GLU A 75 -5.43 0.43 -14.36
C GLU A 75 -5.55 1.89 -14.82
N ASP A 76 -6.62 2.23 -15.55
CA ASP A 76 -6.89 3.58 -16.02
C ASP A 76 -7.01 4.58 -14.86
N ILE A 77 -7.62 4.17 -13.75
CA ILE A 77 -7.74 4.98 -12.54
C ILE A 77 -6.38 5.13 -11.85
N ILE A 78 -5.59 4.04 -11.75
CA ILE A 78 -4.25 4.10 -11.16
C ILE A 78 -3.37 5.08 -11.93
N VAL A 79 -3.38 5.00 -13.27
CA VAL A 79 -2.65 5.93 -14.15
C VAL A 79 -3.06 7.36 -13.87
N GLN A 80 -4.36 7.67 -13.86
CA GLN A 80 -4.86 9.02 -13.55
C GLN A 80 -4.43 9.51 -12.17
N LYS A 81 -4.48 8.65 -11.13
CA LYS A 81 -4.02 9.00 -9.78
C LYS A 81 -2.51 9.24 -9.73
N CYS A 82 -1.69 8.48 -10.46
CA CYS A 82 -0.26 8.75 -10.56
C CYS A 82 0.02 10.10 -11.23
N LEU A 83 -0.61 10.38 -12.38
CA LEU A 83 -0.46 11.67 -13.09
C LEU A 83 -0.97 12.86 -12.28
N GLY A 84 -1.99 12.66 -11.43
CA GLY A 84 -2.55 13.66 -10.53
C GLY A 84 -1.73 13.92 -9.27
N ARG A 85 -0.69 13.12 -8.99
CA ARG A 85 0.12 13.22 -7.77
C ARG A 85 0.88 14.54 -7.73
N ARG A 86 0.85 15.21 -6.58
CA ARG A 86 1.59 16.44 -6.31
C ARG A 86 2.30 16.35 -4.97
N ILE A 87 3.46 16.96 -4.88
CA ILE A 87 4.19 17.16 -3.62
C ILE A 87 4.31 18.66 -3.38
N CYS A 88 3.97 19.13 -2.19
CA CYS A 88 4.23 20.52 -1.85
C CYS A 88 5.73 20.71 -1.56
N GLY A 89 6.40 21.56 -2.34
CA GLY A 89 7.82 21.84 -2.19
C GLY A 89 8.21 22.51 -0.87
N GLN A 90 7.24 23.01 -0.09
CA GLN A 90 7.49 23.64 1.21
C GLN A 90 7.24 22.70 2.39
N CYS A 91 6.10 22.00 2.42
CA CYS A 91 5.74 21.15 3.57
C CYS A 91 6.02 19.66 3.35
N GLY A 92 6.40 19.26 2.14
CA GLY A 92 6.70 17.87 1.78
C GLY A 92 5.50 16.92 1.75
N LYS A 93 4.27 17.41 2.02
CA LYS A 93 3.06 16.58 1.98
C LYS A 93 2.68 16.22 0.55
N ASN A 94 2.13 15.01 0.40
CA ASN A 94 1.57 14.51 -0.85
C ASN A 94 0.09 14.93 -0.98
N PHE A 95 -0.29 15.28 -2.19
CA PHE A 95 -1.64 15.63 -2.61
C PHE A 95 -1.96 14.92 -3.92
N ASN A 96 -3.23 14.90 -4.31
CA ASN A 96 -3.64 14.30 -5.56
C ASN A 96 -4.77 15.11 -6.19
N LEU A 97 -4.51 15.72 -7.34
CA LEU A 97 -5.48 16.57 -8.02
C LEU A 97 -6.47 15.79 -8.89
N ALA A 98 -6.26 14.48 -9.11
CA ALA A 98 -7.15 13.67 -9.92
C ALA A 98 -8.48 13.42 -9.19
N CYS A 99 -9.55 13.97 -9.76
CA CYS A 99 -10.93 13.63 -9.45
C CYS A 99 -11.36 12.47 -10.36
N ILE A 100 -11.68 11.33 -9.76
CA ILE A 100 -12.14 10.15 -10.51
C ILE A 100 -13.65 10.13 -10.43
N ASP A 101 -14.31 10.14 -11.59
CA ASP A 101 -15.76 9.99 -11.72
C ASP A 101 -16.01 9.09 -12.94
N VAL A 102 -15.88 7.79 -12.71
CA VAL A 102 -16.06 6.77 -13.74
C VAL A 102 -17.44 6.17 -13.57
N LYS A 103 -18.25 6.29 -14.63
CA LYS A 103 -19.60 5.70 -14.66
C LYS A 103 -19.52 4.18 -14.81
N ALA A 104 -20.62 3.51 -14.47
CA ALA A 104 -20.77 2.09 -14.73
C ALA A 104 -20.71 1.83 -16.25
N GLU A 105 -19.83 0.93 -16.69
CA GLU A 105 -19.62 0.62 -18.10
C GLU A 105 -19.10 -0.82 -18.24
N ASN A 106 -19.57 -1.55 -19.27
CA ASN A 106 -19.12 -2.91 -19.59
C ASN A 106 -19.17 -3.89 -18.41
N GLY A 107 -20.17 -3.75 -17.53
CA GLY A 107 -20.33 -4.59 -16.33
C GLY A 107 -19.43 -4.20 -15.16
N LEU A 108 -18.59 -3.18 -15.30
CA LEU A 108 -17.80 -2.62 -14.19
C LEU A 108 -18.64 -1.65 -13.38
N PRO A 109 -18.54 -1.67 -12.04
CA PRO A 109 -19.27 -0.73 -11.17
C PRO A 109 -18.77 0.70 -11.38
N PRO A 110 -19.60 1.71 -11.06
CA PRO A 110 -19.14 3.10 -11.03
C PRO A 110 -18.11 3.28 -9.92
N ILE A 111 -17.10 4.11 -10.15
CA ILE A 111 -16.06 4.43 -9.17
C ILE A 111 -15.93 5.94 -9.09
N TYR A 112 -16.12 6.46 -7.88
CA TYR A 112 -15.89 7.86 -7.54
C TYR A 112 -14.74 7.96 -6.53
N MET A 113 -13.79 8.85 -6.79
CA MET A 113 -12.71 9.17 -5.84
C MET A 113 -12.41 10.66 -5.88
N SER A 114 -12.82 11.36 -4.81
CA SER A 114 -12.50 12.78 -4.62
C SER A 114 -11.00 13.06 -4.72
N PRO A 115 -10.60 14.25 -5.21
CA PRO A 115 -9.23 14.69 -5.15
C PRO A 115 -8.81 14.94 -3.70
N LEU A 116 -7.52 14.74 -3.41
CA LEU A 116 -6.89 15.18 -2.17
C LEU A 116 -6.26 16.55 -2.43
N LEU A 117 -7.08 17.59 -2.32
CA LEU A 117 -6.66 18.96 -2.63
C LEU A 117 -5.76 19.54 -1.53
N PRO A 118 -4.73 20.32 -1.91
CA PRO A 118 -3.91 21.00 -0.94
C PRO A 118 -4.58 22.27 -0.40
N PRO A 119 -4.21 22.72 0.80
CA PRO A 119 -4.63 24.02 1.31
C PRO A 119 -4.06 25.17 0.46
N ASN A 120 -4.68 26.35 0.55
CA ASN A 120 -4.34 27.53 -0.26
C ASN A 120 -2.84 27.90 -0.20
N ASN A 121 -2.20 27.77 0.96
CA ASN A 121 -0.78 28.07 1.13
C ASN A 121 0.18 27.09 0.40
N CYS A 122 -0.33 25.94 -0.03
CA CYS A 122 0.41 24.90 -0.75
C CYS A 122 0.11 24.87 -2.26
N MET A 123 -1.04 25.42 -2.71
CA MET A 123 -1.49 25.37 -4.11
C MET A 123 -0.46 25.88 -5.12
N SER A 124 0.20 27.01 -4.82
CA SER A 124 1.22 27.59 -5.71
C SER A 124 2.60 26.93 -5.64
N LYS A 125 2.77 25.93 -4.77
CA LYS A 125 4.06 25.28 -4.45
C LYS A 125 4.03 23.79 -4.78
N LEU A 126 3.05 23.36 -5.56
CA LEU A 126 2.90 21.97 -5.97
C LEU A 126 3.90 21.65 -7.07
N LEU A 127 4.67 20.60 -6.84
CA LEU A 127 5.59 20.02 -7.78
C LEU A 127 5.06 18.66 -8.21
N THR A 128 5.31 18.31 -9.47
CA THR A 128 5.17 16.94 -9.98
C THR A 128 6.46 16.18 -9.70
N ARG A 129 6.40 14.85 -9.77
CA ARG A 129 7.63 14.05 -9.86
C ARG A 129 7.99 13.85 -11.32
N ASP A 130 9.29 13.78 -11.58
CA ASP A 130 9.81 13.60 -12.93
C ASP A 130 9.42 12.24 -13.53
N ASP A 131 9.10 11.25 -12.69
CA ASP A 131 8.69 9.89 -13.07
C ASP A 131 7.17 9.69 -13.26
N ASP A 132 6.35 10.75 -13.12
CA ASP A 132 4.89 10.69 -13.29
C ASP A 132 4.47 11.00 -14.74
N THR A 133 5.02 10.26 -15.70
CA THR A 133 4.52 10.23 -17.09
C THR A 133 3.71 8.97 -17.35
N GLU A 134 2.76 9.02 -18.29
CA GLU A 134 1.90 7.87 -18.57
C GLU A 134 2.70 6.63 -18.97
N GLU A 135 3.71 6.79 -19.82
CA GLU A 135 4.60 5.73 -20.25
C GLU A 135 5.33 5.07 -19.07
N VAL A 136 5.93 5.88 -18.19
CA VAL A 136 6.67 5.37 -17.02
C VAL A 136 5.73 4.68 -16.05
N VAL A 137 4.55 5.24 -15.80
CA VAL A 137 3.55 4.67 -14.89
C VAL A 137 3.05 3.32 -15.43
N ARG A 138 2.66 3.23 -16.71
CA ARG A 138 2.22 1.97 -17.31
C ARG A 138 3.31 0.91 -17.31
N ASN A 139 4.55 1.30 -17.62
CA ASN A 139 5.68 0.36 -17.55
C ASN A 139 5.89 -0.17 -16.13
N ARG A 140 5.77 0.68 -15.10
CA ARG A 140 5.86 0.27 -13.70
C ARG A 140 4.73 -0.68 -13.31
N LEU A 141 3.51 -0.46 -13.76
CA LEU A 141 2.37 -1.35 -13.50
C LEU A 141 2.58 -2.71 -14.16
N ARG A 142 3.07 -2.74 -15.42
CA ARG A 142 3.43 -3.98 -16.09
C ARG A 142 4.47 -4.78 -15.31
N ILE A 143 5.57 -4.13 -14.90
CA ILE A 143 6.64 -4.78 -14.13
C ILE A 143 6.10 -5.25 -12.78
N TYR A 144 5.30 -4.43 -12.09
CA TYR A 144 4.67 -4.81 -10.84
C TYR A 144 3.83 -6.07 -11.00
N ASN A 145 2.93 -6.12 -11.98
CA ASN A 145 2.09 -7.31 -12.22
C ASN A 145 2.95 -8.55 -12.52
N GLN A 146 4.01 -8.43 -13.33
CA GLN A 146 4.92 -9.53 -13.62
C GLN A 146 5.66 -10.07 -12.39
N MET A 147 6.02 -9.18 -11.46
CA MET A 147 6.76 -9.53 -10.24
C MET A 147 5.85 -9.98 -9.10
N SER A 148 4.65 -9.42 -9.00
CA SER A 148 3.66 -9.73 -7.96
C SER A 148 2.91 -11.02 -8.25
N GLN A 149 2.61 -11.34 -9.51
CA GLN A 149 1.83 -12.55 -9.85
C GLN A 149 2.43 -13.84 -9.25
N PRO A 150 3.75 -14.11 -9.32
CA PRO A 150 4.33 -15.29 -8.69
C PRO A 150 4.15 -15.33 -7.15
N VAL A 151 4.16 -14.17 -6.49
CA VAL A 151 3.96 -14.05 -5.04
C VAL A 151 2.49 -14.24 -4.67
N GLU A 152 1.58 -13.66 -5.47
CA GLU A 152 0.14 -13.88 -5.35
C GLU A 152 -0.18 -15.37 -5.52
N ASP A 153 0.32 -16.01 -6.57
CA ASP A 153 0.14 -17.45 -6.83
C ASP A 153 0.67 -18.32 -5.67
N PHE A 154 1.79 -17.92 -5.07
CA PHE A 154 2.37 -18.61 -3.91
C PHE A 154 1.40 -18.61 -2.72
N TYR A 155 0.87 -17.45 -2.34
CA TYR A 155 -0.10 -17.36 -1.23
C TYR A 155 -1.51 -17.85 -1.61
N GLN A 156 -1.88 -17.80 -2.88
CA GLN A 156 -3.17 -18.29 -3.36
C GLN A 156 -3.24 -19.82 -3.24
N LYS A 157 -2.14 -20.53 -3.51
CA LYS A 157 -2.02 -21.98 -3.25
C LYS A 157 -2.19 -22.35 -1.78
N GLN A 158 -1.89 -21.41 -0.88
CA GLN A 158 -2.09 -21.58 0.56
C GLN A 158 -3.49 -21.17 1.03
N GLY A 159 -4.34 -20.63 0.14
CA GLY A 159 -5.67 -20.12 0.50
C GLY A 159 -5.65 -18.84 1.35
N LYS A 160 -4.54 -18.10 1.34
CA LYS A 160 -4.33 -16.91 2.18
C LYS A 160 -4.63 -15.59 1.49
N VAL A 161 -4.86 -15.60 0.17
CA VAL A 161 -5.10 -14.37 -0.61
C VAL A 161 -6.56 -13.94 -0.51
N LEU A 162 -6.75 -12.71 -0.08
CA LEU A 162 -8.01 -11.96 -0.13
C LEU A 162 -7.94 -10.95 -1.27
N GLU A 163 -8.83 -11.11 -2.24
CA GLU A 163 -9.01 -10.17 -3.34
C GLU A 163 -9.97 -9.05 -2.93
N PHE A 164 -9.52 -7.80 -2.98
CA PHE A 164 -10.32 -6.65 -2.57
C PHE A 164 -10.34 -5.58 -3.67
N ASP A 165 -11.42 -5.55 -4.44
CA ASP A 165 -11.68 -4.49 -5.42
C ASP A 165 -12.10 -3.21 -4.71
N LEU A 166 -11.36 -2.12 -4.92
CA LEU A 166 -11.70 -0.82 -4.35
C LEU A 166 -12.99 -0.28 -5.01
N PRO A 167 -14.07 -0.08 -4.24
CA PRO A 167 -15.34 0.39 -4.79
C PRO A 167 -15.39 1.91 -5.01
N GLY A 168 -14.41 2.66 -4.49
CA GLY A 168 -14.44 4.12 -4.48
C GLY A 168 -13.25 4.72 -3.76
N GLY A 169 -13.39 5.96 -3.31
CA GLY A 169 -12.39 6.65 -2.51
C GLY A 169 -12.20 5.99 -1.14
N ILE A 170 -11.43 6.66 -0.29
CA ILE A 170 -11.22 6.22 1.11
C ILE A 170 -12.57 6.08 1.86
N PRO A 171 -13.53 7.03 1.78
CA PRO A 171 -14.78 6.92 2.51
C PRO A 171 -15.60 5.67 2.16
N GLU A 172 -15.56 5.23 0.90
CA GLU A 172 -16.29 4.06 0.42
C GLU A 172 -15.51 2.75 0.63
N SER A 173 -14.19 2.80 0.47
CA SER A 173 -13.33 1.61 0.53
C SER A 173 -12.94 1.22 1.96
N TRP A 174 -12.69 2.20 2.83
CA TRP A 174 -12.15 1.96 4.18
C TRP A 174 -13.09 1.13 5.06
N PRO A 175 -14.39 1.45 5.19
CA PRO A 175 -15.28 0.66 6.04
C PRO A 175 -15.41 -0.79 5.56
N LYS A 176 -15.45 -1.00 4.23
CA LYS A 176 -15.53 -2.33 3.64
C LYS A 176 -14.25 -3.13 3.82
N LEU A 177 -13.09 -2.46 3.72
CA LEU A 177 -11.82 -3.12 3.99
C LEU A 177 -11.74 -3.56 5.45
N LEU A 178 -12.15 -2.70 6.39
CA LEU A 178 -12.20 -3.05 7.81
C LEU A 178 -13.12 -4.24 8.09
N ASP A 179 -14.31 -4.26 7.49
CA ASP A 179 -15.28 -5.35 7.60
C ASP A 179 -14.69 -6.70 7.13
N VAL A 180 -14.07 -6.71 5.94
CA VAL A 180 -13.45 -7.93 5.39
C VAL A 180 -12.23 -8.37 6.20
N LEU A 181 -11.52 -7.43 6.84
CA LEU A 181 -10.41 -7.74 7.75
C LEU A 181 -10.87 -8.10 9.16
N ASN A 182 -12.19 -8.07 9.44
CA ASN A 182 -12.75 -8.25 10.78
C ASN A 182 -12.09 -7.32 11.83
N LEU A 183 -11.86 -6.07 11.43
CA LEU A 183 -11.29 -5.02 12.27
C LEU A 183 -12.36 -3.98 12.58
N GLU A 184 -12.45 -3.57 13.84
CA GLU A 184 -13.31 -2.46 14.26
C GLU A 184 -12.63 -1.11 13.98
N ASP A 185 -13.42 -0.11 13.55
CA ASP A 185 -12.90 1.24 13.36
C ASP A 185 -12.60 1.88 14.72
N GLN A 186 -11.32 2.11 15.01
CA GLN A 186 -10.88 2.75 16.25
C GLN A 186 -11.36 4.21 16.38
N GLN A 187 -11.86 4.81 15.29
CA GLN A 187 -12.45 6.14 15.29
C GLN A 187 -13.86 6.13 15.90
N GLU A 188 -14.63 5.04 15.75
CA GLU A 188 -15.89 4.83 16.48
C GLU A 188 -15.66 4.56 17.97
N MET A 189 -14.61 3.78 18.33
CA MET A 189 -14.27 3.55 19.74
C MET A 189 -13.94 4.84 20.52
N LYS A 190 -13.30 5.82 19.88
CA LYS A 190 -12.99 7.12 20.53
C LYS A 190 -14.21 8.03 20.68
N LEU A 191 -15.20 7.90 19.81
CA LEU A 191 -16.46 8.65 19.89
C LEU A 191 -17.49 7.98 20.81
N ALA A 192 -17.44 6.65 20.96
CA ALA A 192 -18.27 5.90 21.90
C ALA A 192 -17.71 5.92 23.35
N ALA A 193 -16.42 6.22 23.52
CA ALA A 193 -15.76 6.35 24.82
C ALA A 193 -15.59 7.81 25.30
N ALA A 194 -16.16 8.79 24.58
CA ALA A 194 -16.19 10.20 24.94
C ALA A 194 -17.63 10.62 25.30
#